data_AF-A0A285VD00-F1
#
_entry.id   AF-A0A285VD00-F1
#
_cell.length_a   1.000
_cell.length_b   1.000
_cell.length_c   1.000
_cell.angle_alpha   90.00
_cell.angle_beta   90.00
_cell.angle_gamma   90.00
#
_symmetry.space_group_name_H-M   'P 1'
#
loop_
_entity.id
_entity.type
_entity.pdbx_description
1 polymer ?
#
loop_
_entity_poly.entity_id
_entity_poly.type
_entity_poly.pdbx_seq_one_letter_code
_entity_poly.pdbx_strand_id
1 'polypeptide(L)'
;MTVATSNASWCPPWCVTAHDPSQGEDDWLHLSEPLVLADGVVARLGMSIDPTTGEQDGPYVFLGDEQLEPAEAERLGVELTALATLGQRPPDPDAAA
;
A
#
# COMPACT_ATOMS: atom_id res chain seq x y z
N MET A 1 19.46 -20.93 -0.80
CA MET A 1 18.59 -19.77 -0.52
C MET A 1 17.80 -20.12 0.72
N THR A 2 18.22 -19.60 1.87
CA THR A 2 17.63 -19.94 3.17
C THR A 2 16.49 -18.97 3.41
N VAL A 3 15.26 -19.47 3.44
CA VAL A 3 14.09 -18.70 3.89
C VAL A 3 14.26 -18.48 5.38
N ALA A 4 14.43 -17.23 5.82
CA ALA A 4 14.44 -16.89 7.23
C ALA A 4 13.04 -17.15 7.79
N THR A 5 12.94 -18.10 8.71
CA THR A 5 11.71 -18.42 9.43
C THR A 5 11.38 -17.28 10.38
N SER A 6 10.33 -16.52 10.07
CA SER A 6 9.76 -15.44 10.87
C SER A 6 9.45 -15.91 12.28
N ASN A 7 9.98 -15.21 13.28
CA ASN A 7 9.62 -15.43 14.69
C ASN A 7 9.16 -14.12 15.35
N ALA A 8 8.26 -13.41 14.68
CA ALA A 8 7.54 -12.27 15.24
C ALA A 8 6.04 -12.53 15.04
N SER A 9 5.35 -12.92 16.12
CA SER A 9 3.92 -13.27 16.11
C SER A 9 3.00 -12.11 15.71
N TRP A 10 3.55 -10.91 15.50
CA TRP A 10 2.82 -9.66 15.27
C TRP A 10 2.99 -9.14 13.85
N CYS A 11 3.87 -9.74 13.04
CA CYS A 11 4.07 -9.33 11.65
C CYS A 11 2.79 -9.57 10.83
N PRO A 12 2.25 -8.54 10.17
CA PRO A 12 1.18 -8.73 9.20
C PRO A 12 1.61 -9.66 8.07
N PRO A 13 0.70 -10.46 7.49
CA PRO A 13 1.05 -11.47 6.47
C PRO A 13 1.57 -10.86 5.16
N TRP A 14 1.36 -9.57 4.95
CA TRP A 14 1.85 -8.83 3.79
C TRP A 14 3.20 -8.14 4.03
N CYS A 15 3.73 -8.15 5.26
CA CYS A 15 5.01 -7.52 5.58
C CYS A 15 6.17 -8.30 4.96
N VAL A 16 7.06 -7.59 4.27
CA VAL A 16 8.31 -8.14 3.71
C VAL A 16 9.56 -7.52 4.33
N THR A 17 9.40 -6.55 5.24
CA THR A 17 10.50 -6.02 6.04
C THR A 17 11.15 -7.16 6.82
N ALA A 18 12.48 -7.23 6.80
CA ALA A 18 13.22 -8.18 7.62
C ALA A 18 13.25 -7.66 9.07
N HIS A 19 12.54 -8.37 9.95
CA HIS A 19 12.47 -8.06 11.38
C HIS A 19 13.50 -8.88 12.15
N ASP A 20 14.31 -8.21 12.96
CA ASP A 20 15.26 -8.82 13.89
C ASP A 20 14.98 -8.27 15.29
N PRO A 21 14.53 -9.11 16.23
CA PRO A 21 14.20 -8.69 17.60
C PRO A 21 15.34 -8.00 18.36
N SER A 22 16.57 -8.09 17.86
CA SER A 22 17.74 -7.41 18.44
C SER A 22 18.00 -5.99 17.90
N GLN A 23 17.26 -5.52 16.89
CA GLN A 23 17.49 -4.24 16.19
C GLN A 23 16.78 -3.01 16.81
N GLY A 24 15.99 -3.15 17.88
CA GLY A 24 15.40 -1.99 18.57
C GLY A 24 14.25 -1.31 17.79
N GLU A 25 14.29 0.02 17.66
CA GLU A 25 13.19 0.87 17.16
C GLU A 25 12.80 0.59 15.69
N ASP A 26 13.70 0.05 14.87
CA ASP A 26 13.43 -0.28 13.46
C ASP A 26 12.52 -1.51 13.29
N ASP A 27 12.24 -2.26 14.38
CA ASP A 27 11.34 -3.42 14.35
C ASP A 27 9.86 -3.03 14.28
N TRP A 28 9.56 -1.73 14.42
CA TRP A 28 8.19 -1.24 14.55
C TRP A 28 7.52 -1.09 13.18
N LEU A 29 8.29 -0.90 12.11
CA LEU A 29 7.75 -0.58 10.78
C LEU A 29 7.56 -1.82 9.92
N HIS A 30 6.32 -2.08 9.52
CA HIS A 30 5.95 -3.17 8.62
C HIS A 30 5.59 -2.62 7.25
N LEU A 31 6.28 -3.07 6.20
CA LEU A 31 6.06 -2.61 4.82
C LEU A 31 5.77 -3.80 3.90
N SER A 32 4.86 -3.63 2.93
CA SER A 32 4.69 -4.61 1.85
C SER A 32 5.78 -4.47 0.78
N GLU A 33 5.83 -5.44 -0.13
CA GLU A 33 6.50 -5.24 -1.42
C GLU A 33 5.97 -3.96 -2.09
N PRO A 34 6.83 -3.20 -2.77
CA PRO A 34 6.40 -2.03 -3.53
C PRO A 34 5.61 -2.44 -4.77
N LEU A 35 4.47 -1.79 -4.97
CA LEU A 35 3.75 -1.77 -6.23
C LEU A 35 4.26 -0.57 -7.06
N VAL A 36 5.00 -0.84 -8.12
CA VAL A 36 5.49 0.20 -9.04
C VAL A 36 4.38 0.53 -10.05
N LEU A 37 3.94 1.79 -10.04
CA LEU A 37 2.96 2.35 -10.98
C LEU A 37 3.68 3.00 -12.18
N ALA A 38 2.89 3.51 -13.12
CA ALA A 38 3.41 4.30 -14.24
C ALA A 38 4.26 5.49 -13.74
N ASP A 39 5.23 5.89 -14.56
CA ASP A 39 6.13 7.03 -14.29
C ASP A 39 6.98 6.91 -13.01
N GLY A 40 7.12 5.69 -12.47
CA GLY A 40 8.00 5.40 -11.34
C GLY A 40 7.40 5.73 -9.97
N VAL A 41 6.11 6.11 -9.91
CA VAL A 41 5.40 6.27 -8.64
C VAL A 41 5.32 4.92 -7.94
N VAL A 42 5.66 4.88 -6.64
CA VAL A 42 5.60 3.66 -5.85
C VAL A 42 4.43 3.74 -4.88
N ALA A 43 3.61 2.70 -4.88
CA ALA A 43 2.61 2.45 -3.86
C ALA A 43 3.05 1.30 -2.95
N ARG A 44 2.73 1.34 -1.64
CA ARG A 44 2.95 0.21 -0.72
C ARG A 44 2.02 0.28 0.48
N LEU A 45 1.77 -0.85 1.12
CA LEU A 45 1.20 -0.87 2.46
C LEU A 45 2.30 -0.57 3.47
N GLY A 46 1.95 0.20 4.50
CA GLY A 46 2.81 0.37 5.66
C GLY A 46 2.01 0.61 6.93
N MET A 47 2.55 0.15 8.05
CA MET A 47 1.98 0.36 9.38
C MET A 47 3.08 0.29 10.42
N SER A 48 2.85 0.85 11.60
CA SER A 48 3.70 0.57 12.76
C SER A 48 2.99 -0.32 13.77
N ILE A 49 3.75 -1.24 14.38
CA ILE A 49 3.31 -2.02 15.54
C ILE A 49 4.39 -1.87 16.61
N ASP A 50 4.04 -1.30 17.76
CA ASP A 50 4.94 -1.24 18.92
C ASP A 50 5.15 -2.67 19.45
N PRO A 51 6.38 -3.22 19.46
CA PRO A 51 6.68 -4.59 19.89
C PRO A 51 6.61 -4.80 21.42
N THR A 52 6.49 -3.72 22.20
CA THR A 52 6.32 -3.75 23.65
C THR A 52 4.85 -3.71 24.04
N THR A 53 4.06 -2.83 23.42
CA THR A 53 2.66 -2.61 23.79
C THR A 53 1.65 -3.30 22.87
N GLY A 54 2.04 -3.62 21.64
CA GLY A 54 1.16 -4.09 20.58
C GLY A 54 0.27 -3.01 19.98
N GLU A 55 0.50 -1.73 20.33
CA GLU A 55 -0.21 -0.59 19.74
C GLU A 55 0.08 -0.52 18.23
N GLN A 56 -0.95 -0.23 17.45
CA GLN A 56 -0.90 -0.26 15.99
C GLN A 56 -1.30 1.09 15.41
N ASP A 57 -0.58 1.52 14.38
CA ASP A 57 -0.93 2.69 13.57
C ASP A 57 -0.96 2.28 12.09
N GLY A 58 -2.15 2.37 11.47
CA GLY A 58 -2.45 1.84 10.14
C GLY A 58 -3.18 0.48 10.13
N PRO A 59 -3.14 -0.27 9.01
CA PRO A 59 -2.29 -0.06 7.84
C PRO A 59 -2.75 1.06 6.93
N TYR A 60 -1.79 1.76 6.35
CA TYR A 60 -1.98 2.80 5.35
C TYR A 60 -1.48 2.35 3.98
N VAL A 61 -2.07 2.90 2.92
CA VAL A 61 -1.51 2.86 1.57
C VAL A 61 -0.72 4.15 1.36
N PHE A 62 0.58 4.02 1.20
CA PHE A 62 1.45 5.11 0.78
C PHE A 62 1.49 5.14 -0.75
N LEU A 63 1.14 6.28 -1.36
CA LEU A 63 1.14 6.51 -2.80
C LEU A 63 1.98 7.76 -3.10
N GLY A 64 3.24 7.59 -3.48
CA GLY A 64 4.17 8.72 -3.52
C GLY A 64 4.33 9.35 -2.14
N ASP A 65 3.98 10.64 -2.01
CA ASP A 65 4.00 11.39 -0.74
C ASP A 65 2.65 11.38 0.00
N GLU A 66 1.61 10.76 -0.58
CA GLU A 66 0.29 10.68 0.05
C GLU A 66 0.15 9.43 0.92
N GLN A 67 -0.50 9.61 2.06
CA GLN A 67 -0.93 8.54 2.97
C GLN A 67 -2.45 8.44 2.91
N LEU A 68 -2.95 7.25 2.57
CA LEU A 68 -4.38 6.99 2.44
C LEU A 68 -4.78 5.84 3.36
N GLU A 69 -5.98 5.90 3.92
CA GLU A 69 -6.62 4.71 4.50
C GLU A 69 -6.90 3.67 3.40
N PRO A 70 -6.90 2.36 3.69
CA PRO A 70 -7.13 1.33 2.68
C PRO A 70 -8.44 1.53 1.91
N ALA A 71 -9.49 1.93 2.60
CA ALA A 71 -10.79 2.22 1.99
C ALA A 71 -10.78 3.48 1.12
N GLU A 72 -9.92 4.46 1.40
CA GLU A 72 -9.73 5.64 0.56
C GLU A 72 -9.00 5.28 -0.73
N ALA A 73 -7.91 4.52 -0.62
CA ALA A 73 -7.17 4.02 -1.77
C ALA A 73 -8.04 3.14 -2.68
N GLU A 74 -8.90 2.29 -2.12
CA GLU A 74 -9.86 1.48 -2.89
C GLU A 74 -10.83 2.37 -3.68
N ARG A 75 -11.46 3.35 -3.02
CA ARG A 75 -12.39 4.28 -3.68
C ARG A 75 -11.70 5.07 -4.79
N LEU A 76 -10.51 5.58 -4.53
CA LEU A 76 -9.70 6.30 -5.51
C LEU A 76 -9.42 5.42 -6.74
N GLY A 77 -9.04 4.16 -6.56
CA GLY A 77 -8.83 3.23 -7.66
C GLY A 77 -10.07 3.00 -8.53
N VAL A 78 -11.25 2.90 -7.91
CA VAL A 78 -12.54 2.79 -8.62
C VAL A 78 -12.84 4.06 -9.42
N GLU A 79 -12.68 5.23 -8.82
CA GLU A 79 -12.93 6.52 -9.47
C GLU A 79 -12.00 6.78 -10.66
N LEU A 80 -10.71 6.46 -10.51
CA LEU A 80 -9.72 6.55 -11.59
C LEU A 80 -10.07 5.62 -12.75
N THR A 81 -10.50 4.39 -12.45
CA THR A 81 -10.93 3.43 -13.47
C THR A 81 -12.17 3.93 -14.22
N ALA A 82 -13.14 4.52 -13.51
CA ALA A 82 -14.33 5.10 -14.11
C ALA A 82 -13.98 6.29 -15.03
N LEU A 83 -13.07 7.16 -14.60
CA LEU A 83 -12.61 8.30 -15.40
C LEU A 83 -11.86 7.84 -16.66
N ALA A 84 -10.97 6.86 -16.55
CA ALA A 84 -10.26 6.28 -17.70
C ALA A 84 -11.24 5.67 -18.71
N THR A 85 -12.27 4.97 -18.24
CA THR A 85 -13.33 4.39 -19.08
C THR A 85 -14.08 5.48 -19.84
N LEU A 86 -14.42 6.60 -19.17
CA LEU A 86 -15.06 7.74 -19.82
C LEU A 86 -14.20 8.34 -20.93
N GLY A 87 -12.89 8.46 -20.71
CA GLY A 87 -11.94 9.02 -21.69
C GLY A 87 -11.72 8.14 -22.93
N GLN A 88 -12.03 6.84 -22.86
CA GLN A 88 -11.96 5.92 -23.99
C GLN A 88 -13.25 5.88 -24.83
N ARG A 89 -14.34 6.50 -24.36
CA ARG A 89 -15.59 6.54 -25.10
C ARG A 89 -15.43 7.39 -26.36
N PRO A 90 -15.70 6.85 -27.56
CA PRO A 90 -15.65 7.65 -28.78
C PRO A 90 -16.66 8.81 -28.70
N PRO A 91 -16.37 9.96 -29.34
CA PRO A 91 -17.34 11.05 -29.41
C PRO A 91 -18.63 10.55 -30.06
N ASP A 92 -19.77 10.98 -29.51
CA ASP A 92 -21.08 10.67 -30.06
C ASP A 92 -21.21 11.34 -31.45
N PRO A 93 -21.35 10.56 -32.54
CA PRO A 93 -21.43 11.13 -33.89
C PRO A 93 -22.68 12.02 -34.09
N ASP A 94 -23.70 11.89 -33.23
CA ASP A 94 -24.97 12.63 -33.34
C ASP A 94 -25.04 13.87 -32.42
N ALA A 95 -24.01 14.16 -31.63
CA ALA A 95 -23.98 15.35 -30.76
C ALA A 95 -23.71 16.69 -31.50
N ALA A 96 -23.51 16.64 -32.82
CA ALA A 96 -23.21 17.79 -33.67
C ALA A 96 -24.37 18.23 -34.61
N ALA A 97 -25.60 17.72 -34.40
CA ALA A 97 -26.78 18.04 -35.21
C ALA A 97 -27.70 19.09 -34.56
#